data_AF-A0A024UHK1-F1
#
_entry.id   AF-A0A024UHK1-F1
#
_cell.length_a   1.000
_cell.length_b   1.000
_cell.length_c   1.000
_cell.angle_alpha   90.00
_cell.angle_beta   90.00
_cell.angle_gamma   90.00
#
_symmetry.space_group_name_H-M   'P 1'
#
loop_
_entity.id
_entity.type
_entity.pdbx_description
1 polymer ?
#
loop_
_entity_poly.entity_id
_entity_poly.type
_entity_poly.pdbx_seq_one_letter_code
_entity_poly.pdbx_strand_id
1 'polypeptide(L)'
;MEGTPTKQTIQESFRGASTRRTYKTYQTQFEAFCKSRKNGLSPVVASSDDCTDFFHHLYSLGRKARTIDSAKTALVAFFKMHNVE
;
A
#
# COMPACT_ATOMS: atom_id res chain seq x y z
N MET A 1 19.80 -15.14 -27.67
CA MET A 1 20.22 -15.91 -26.48
C MET A 1 20.01 -14.99 -25.30
N GLU A 2 18.91 -15.15 -24.55
CA GLU A 2 18.74 -14.38 -23.31
C GLU A 2 19.81 -14.87 -22.32
N GLY A 3 20.74 -13.99 -21.97
CA GLY A 3 21.80 -14.30 -21.01
C GLY A 3 21.21 -14.56 -19.63
N THR A 4 21.79 -15.52 -18.90
CA THR A 4 21.38 -15.83 -17.53
C THR A 4 21.41 -14.56 -16.68
N PRO A 5 20.31 -14.19 -16.01
CA PRO A 5 20.25 -12.94 -15.25
C PRO A 5 21.30 -12.93 -14.14
N THR A 6 21.96 -11.79 -13.96
CA THR A 6 22.98 -11.64 -12.92
C THR A 6 22.35 -11.73 -11.52
N LYS A 7 23.15 -12.08 -10.50
CA LYS A 7 22.68 -12.09 -9.11
C LYS A 7 22.07 -10.75 -8.69
N GLN A 8 22.64 -9.64 -9.16
CA GLN A 8 22.13 -8.28 -8.92
C GLN A 8 20.75 -8.11 -9.56
N THR A 9 20.58 -8.47 -10.83
CA THR A 9 19.30 -8.40 -11.54
C THR A 9 18.20 -9.22 -10.84
N ILE A 10 18.53 -10.39 -10.31
CA ILE A 10 17.60 -11.24 -9.55
C ILE A 10 17.22 -10.55 -8.23
N GLN A 11 18.19 -10.01 -7.49
CA GLN A 11 17.94 -9.31 -6.23
C GLN A 11 17.11 -8.04 -6.40
N GLU A 12 17.41 -7.23 -7.42
CA GLU A 12 16.65 -6.02 -7.77
C GLU A 12 15.22 -6.37 -8.18
N SER A 13 15.06 -7.42 -9.00
CA SER A 13 13.74 -7.92 -9.42
C SER A 13 12.94 -8.42 -8.21
N PHE A 14 13.58 -9.17 -7.31
CA PHE A 14 12.94 -9.63 -6.08
C PHE A 14 12.56 -8.46 -5.16
N ARG A 15 13.44 -7.48 -4.98
CA ARG A 15 13.16 -6.27 -4.21
C ARG A 15 11.98 -5.51 -4.81
N GLY A 16 12.00 -5.23 -6.12
CA GLY A 16 10.91 -4.57 -6.82
C GLY A 16 9.58 -5.34 -6.71
N ALA A 17 9.60 -6.66 -6.86
CA ALA A 17 8.43 -7.51 -6.71
C ALA A 17 7.90 -7.53 -5.26
N SER A 18 8.80 -7.60 -4.27
CA SER A 18 8.43 -7.60 -2.85
C SER A 18 7.82 -6.27 -2.41
N THR A 19 8.34 -5.14 -2.90
CA THR A 19 7.79 -3.81 -2.67
C THR A 19 6.41 -3.68 -3.31
N ARG A 20 6.26 -4.10 -4.58
CA ARG A 20 4.96 -4.09 -5.28
C ARG A 20 3.90 -4.93 -4.57
N ARG A 21 4.26 -6.14 -4.11
CA ARG A 21 3.36 -7.00 -3.34
C ARG A 21 2.93 -6.34 -2.04
N THR A 22 3.89 -5.78 -1.31
CA THR A 22 3.61 -5.06 -0.04
C THR A 22 2.66 -3.89 -0.27
N TYR A 23 2.87 -3.09 -1.32
CA TYR A 23 1.99 -1.96 -1.61
C TYR A 23 0.60 -2.42 -1.99
N LYS A 24 0.50 -3.41 -2.88
CA LYS A 24 -0.80 -4.00 -3.26
C LYS A 24 -1.57 -4.50 -2.04
N THR A 25 -0.88 -5.13 -1.09
CA THR A 25 -1.53 -5.60 0.15
C THR A 25 -2.19 -4.47 0.93
N TYR A 26 -1.50 -3.35 1.16
CA TYR A 26 -2.09 -2.25 1.93
C TYR A 26 -3.15 -1.48 1.14
N GLN A 27 -3.00 -1.37 -0.19
CA GLN A 27 -4.01 -0.78 -1.06
C GLN A 27 -5.32 -1.57 -1.02
N THR A 28 -5.25 -2.90 -1.14
CA THR A 28 -6.45 -3.76 -1.02
C THR A 28 -7.04 -3.74 0.40
N GLN A 29 -6.21 -3.65 1.45
CA GLN A 29 -6.73 -3.49 2.81
C GLN A 29 -7.45 -2.14 3.00
N PHE A 30 -6.94 -1.08 2.38
CA PHE A 30 -7.57 0.23 2.41
C PHE A 30 -8.90 0.23 1.65
N GLU A 31 -8.96 -0.35 0.45
CA GLU A 31 -10.21 -0.59 -0.29
C GLU A 31 -11.26 -1.31 0.57
N ALA A 32 -10.86 -2.40 1.23
CA ALA A 32 -11.73 -3.16 2.11
C ALA A 32 -12.18 -2.35 3.34
N PHE A 33 -11.29 -1.53 3.90
CA PHE A 33 -11.59 -0.62 5.00
C PHE A 33 -12.61 0.45 4.57
N CYS A 34 -12.41 1.13 3.45
CA CYS A 34 -13.35 2.12 2.93
C CYS A 34 -14.73 1.49 2.66
N LYS A 35 -14.75 0.28 2.09
CA LYS A 35 -15.99 -0.45 1.82
C LYS A 35 -16.75 -0.80 3.09
N SER A 36 -16.07 -1.25 4.13
CA SER A 36 -16.69 -1.78 5.36
C SER A 36 -16.93 -0.74 6.46
N ARG A 37 -16.03 0.24 6.60
CA ARG A 37 -16.00 1.20 7.73
C ARG A 37 -16.37 2.62 7.33
N LYS A 38 -16.39 2.93 6.03
CA LYS A 38 -16.71 4.26 5.48
C LYS A 38 -17.89 4.22 4.51
N ASN A 39 -18.86 3.34 4.75
CA ASN A 39 -20.11 3.25 3.98
C ASN A 39 -19.92 3.07 2.46
N GLY A 40 -18.92 2.30 2.03
CA GLY A 40 -18.68 2.12 0.60
C GLY A 40 -17.93 3.27 -0.06
N LEU A 41 -17.28 4.16 0.71
CA LEU A 41 -16.45 5.24 0.19
C LEU A 41 -15.47 4.70 -0.86
N SER A 42 -15.38 5.39 -1.99
CA SER A 42 -14.33 5.07 -2.97
C SER A 42 -12.97 5.48 -2.39
N PRO A 43 -11.96 4.60 -2.38
CA PRO A 43 -10.65 4.90 -1.83
C PRO A 43 -9.93 6.03 -2.59
N VAL A 44 -10.33 6.32 -3.83
CA VAL A 44 -9.76 7.40 -4.65
C VAL A 44 -10.20 8.78 -4.16
N VAL A 45 -11.39 8.89 -3.56
CA VAL A 45 -11.92 10.16 -3.01
C VAL A 45 -11.74 10.25 -1.49
N ALA A 46 -10.99 9.32 -0.91
CA ALA A 46 -10.76 9.30 0.53
C ALA A 46 -9.97 10.52 0.97
N SER A 47 -10.40 11.13 2.06
CA SER A 47 -9.74 12.28 2.66
C SER A 47 -8.49 11.87 3.44
N SER A 48 -7.70 12.86 3.86
CA SER A 48 -6.62 12.66 4.83
C SER A 48 -7.10 12.03 6.13
N ASP A 49 -8.31 12.35 6.57
CA ASP A 49 -8.91 11.82 7.80
C ASP A 49 -9.27 10.34 7.63
N ASP A 50 -9.78 9.94 6.46
CA ASP A 50 -10.05 8.53 6.14
C ASP A 50 -8.77 7.69 6.11
N CYS A 51 -7.67 8.25 5.61
CA CYS A 51 -6.36 7.62 5.66
C CYS A 51 -5.85 7.48 7.09
N THR A 52 -6.06 8.52 7.91
CA THR A 52 -5.67 8.53 9.33
C THR A 52 -6.44 7.48 10.12
N ASP A 53 -7.75 7.37 9.90
CA ASP A 53 -8.60 6.34 10.49
C ASP A 53 -8.15 4.93 10.10
N PHE A 54 -7.76 4.74 8.84
CA PHE A 54 -7.18 3.47 8.40
C PHE A 54 -5.88 3.14 9.15
N PHE A 55 -4.98 4.10 9.36
CA PHE A 55 -3.76 3.86 10.12
C PHE A 55 -4.04 3.58 11.60
N HIS A 56 -5.00 4.27 12.22
CA HIS A 56 -5.47 3.95 13.57
C HIS A 56 -6.07 2.55 13.66
N HIS A 57 -6.81 2.12 12.63
CA HIS A 57 -7.28 0.75 12.54
C HIS A 57 -6.14 -0.27 12.47
N LEU A 58 -5.10 0.00 11.68
CA LEU A 58 -3.92 -0.87 11.66
C LEU A 58 -3.21 -0.92 13.03
N TYR A 59 -3.13 0.21 13.75
CA TYR A 59 -2.61 0.22 15.12
C TYR A 59 -3.46 -0.60 16.08
N SER A 60 -4.80 -0.53 15.99
CA SER A 60 -5.68 -1.33 16.85
C SER A 60 -5.60 -2.84 16.55
N LEU A 61 -5.18 -3.22 15.34
CA LEU A 61 -4.81 -4.59 14.98
C LEU A 61 -3.40 -5.00 15.45
N GLY A 62 -2.71 -4.16 16.23
CA GLY A 62 -1.38 -4.42 16.75
C GLY A 62 -0.24 -4.27 15.74
N ARG A 63 -0.46 -3.57 14.62
CA ARG A 63 0.60 -3.30 13.65
C ARG A 63 1.61 -2.30 14.21
N LYS A 64 2.89 -2.58 13.98
CA LYS A 64 4.00 -1.75 14.47
C LYS A 64 4.24 -0.55 13.53
N ALA A 65 4.89 0.50 14.05
CA ALA A 65 5.20 1.72 13.31
C ALA A 65 5.79 1.46 11.90
N ARG A 66 6.78 0.57 11.77
CA ARG A 66 7.38 0.22 10.47
C ARG A 66 6.37 -0.32 9.45
N THR A 67 5.38 -1.08 9.90
CA THR A 67 4.28 -1.59 9.07
C THR A 67 3.38 -0.44 8.62
N ILE A 68 3.10 0.49 9.53
CA ILE A 68 2.30 1.70 9.23
C ILE A 68 3.02 2.59 8.22
N ASP A 69 4.34 2.76 8.34
CA ASP A 69 5.12 3.53 7.36
C ASP A 69 5.05 2.89 5.98
N SER A 70 5.10 1.56 5.90
CA SER A 70 4.89 0.83 4.64
C SER A 70 3.49 1.05 4.06
N ALA A 71 2.46 1.09 4.92
CA ALA A 71 1.09 1.37 4.50
C ALA A 71 0.94 2.82 4.01
N LYS A 72 1.56 3.79 4.69
CA LYS A 72 1.60 5.20 4.24
C LYS A 72 2.22 5.33 2.86
N THR A 73 3.40 4.74 2.64
CA THR A 73 4.05 4.80 1.33
C THR A 73 3.22 4.10 0.24
N ALA A 74 2.52 3.01 0.59
CA ALA A 74 1.62 2.32 -0.33
C ALA A 74 0.42 3.19 -0.74
N LEU A 75 -0.17 3.98 0.19
CA LEU A 75 -1.25 4.91 -0.12
C LEU A 75 -0.76 6.11 -0.94
N VAL A 76 0.41 6.67 -0.63
CA VAL A 76 1.01 7.73 -1.47
C VAL A 76 1.22 7.22 -2.90
N ALA A 77 1.73 6.00 -3.08
CA ALA A 77 1.89 5.40 -4.40
C ALA A 77 0.55 5.17 -5.11
N PHE A 78 -0.50 4.80 -4.35
CA PHE A 78 -1.85 4.63 -4.87
C PHE A 78 -2.42 5.95 -5.41
N PHE A 79 -2.44 7.01 -4.60
CA PHE A 79 -2.99 8.30 -5.01
C PHE A 79 -2.23 8.90 -6.20
N LYS A 80 -0.90 8.78 -6.23
CA LYS A 80 -0.09 9.17 -7.40
C LYS A 80 -0.48 8.40 -8.67
N MET A 81 -0.75 7.10 -8.57
CA MET A 81 -1.18 6.29 -9.71
C MET A 81 -2.59 6.68 -10.20
N HIS A 82 -3.43 7.20 -9.30
CA HIS A 82 -4.78 7.66 -9.59
C HIS A 82 -4.89 9.16 -9.92
N ASN A 83 -3.77 9.89 -10.02
CA ASN A 83 -3.72 11.35 -10.23
C ASN A 83 -4.52 12.15 -9.19
N VAL A 84 -4.52 11.68 -7.95
CA VAL A 84 -5.08 12.40 -6.81
C VAL A 84 -3.92 13.11 -6.13
N GLU A 85 -3.90 14.44 -6.21
CA GLU A 85 -2.94 15.32 -5.50
C GLU A 85 -3.47 15.76 -4.14
#